data_AF-A0A851HP88-F1
#
_entry.id   AF-A0A851HP88-F1
#
_cell.length_a   1.000
_cell.length_b   1.000
_cell.length_c   1.000
_cell.angle_alpha   90.00
_cell.angle_beta   90.00
_cell.angle_gamma   90.00
#
_symmetry.space_group_name_H-M   'P 1'
#
loop_
_entity.id
_entity.type
_entity.pdbx_description
1 polymer ?
#
loop_
_entity_poly.entity_id
_entity_poly.type
_entity_poly.pdbx_seq_one_letter_code
_entity_poly.pdbx_strand_id
1 'polypeptide(L)'
;MTSTTRTSQRRRHITGAVVVLVALIVGLSFTRDTPVGSTTAAWSADESATGVLQAAEIPAPTLTRDCQFRPGLLGLGARVRIFWDIPDGYTFDDVEVSASTSGLGSLLEPLTGFNLTGNTETTDDGYRTDVPTNLLGGLLGLGSELEIAIKIQDPQSDWTSETTSVASNAGLIGGIGGNCRNLS
;
A
#
# COMPACT_ATOMS: atom_id res chain seq x y z
N MET A 1 48.28 42.49 105.01
CA MET A 1 47.11 42.42 104.12
C MET A 1 47.59 42.02 102.73
N THR A 2 47.05 40.91 102.26
CA THR A 2 47.37 40.17 101.04
C THR A 2 46.76 40.82 99.79
N SER A 3 47.44 40.67 98.64
CA SER A 3 46.89 40.20 97.35
C SER A 3 47.48 40.98 96.16
N THR A 4 48.42 40.44 95.37
CA THR A 4 48.39 39.37 94.33
C THR A 4 48.13 39.90 92.90
N THR A 5 49.14 39.64 92.07
CA THR A 5 49.37 39.92 90.65
C THR A 5 48.52 39.04 89.70
N ARG A 6 48.00 39.60 88.60
CA ARG A 6 47.31 38.90 87.50
C ARG A 6 47.94 39.25 86.14
N THR A 7 48.66 38.35 85.48
CA THR A 7 49.05 38.58 84.06
C THR A 7 49.42 37.35 83.19
N SER A 8 49.25 36.09 83.60
CA SER A 8 49.80 34.94 82.80
C SER A 8 48.80 34.02 82.08
N GLN A 9 47.55 34.42 81.83
CA GLN A 9 46.52 33.47 81.32
C GLN A 9 46.22 33.58 79.80
N ARG A 10 46.60 34.67 79.12
CA ARG A 10 46.17 34.92 77.72
C ARG A 10 46.92 34.16 76.62
N ARG A 11 48.15 33.67 76.86
CA ARG A 11 48.99 33.08 75.81
C ARG A 11 48.68 31.61 75.47
N ARG A 12 47.97 30.87 76.33
CA ARG A 12 47.71 29.43 76.13
C ARG A 12 46.52 29.12 75.21
N HIS A 13 45.62 30.07 74.97
CA HIS A 13 44.43 29.83 74.15
C HIS A 13 44.67 30.01 72.64
N ILE A 14 45.72 30.73 72.25
CA ILE A 14 45.99 31.04 70.84
C ILE A 14 46.63 29.84 70.12
N THR A 15 47.48 29.07 70.80
CA THR A 15 48.18 27.92 70.20
C THR A 15 47.26 26.71 69.97
N GLY A 16 46.23 26.50 70.79
CA GLY A 16 45.27 25.41 70.60
C GLY A 16 44.36 25.59 69.38
N ALA A 17 43.96 26.83 69.09
CA ALA A 17 43.05 27.14 67.98
C ALA A 17 43.70 26.90 66.60
N VAL A 18 45.00 27.14 66.48
CA VAL A 18 45.73 26.97 65.20
C VAL A 18 45.88 25.50 64.81
N VAL A 19 46.11 24.60 65.79
CA VAL A 19 46.29 23.16 65.52
C VAL A 19 44.98 22.52 65.04
N VAL A 20 43.83 22.92 65.62
CA VAL A 20 42.52 22.41 65.20
C VAL A 20 42.17 22.89 63.78
N LEU A 21 42.48 24.15 63.45
CA LEU A 21 42.22 24.70 62.12
C LEU A 21 43.04 23.98 61.03
N VAL A 22 44.32 23.71 61.29
CA VAL A 22 45.20 22.99 60.35
C VAL A 22 44.75 21.54 60.17
N ALA A 23 44.34 20.86 61.25
CA ALA A 23 43.79 19.50 61.16
C ALA A 23 42.48 19.45 60.34
N LEU A 24 41.63 20.48 60.44
CA LEU A 24 40.38 20.55 59.67
C LEU A 24 40.64 20.77 58.17
N ILE A 25 41.58 21.65 57.82
CA ILE A 25 41.92 21.97 56.42
C ILE A 25 42.57 20.76 55.73
N VAL A 26 43.43 20.02 56.43
CA VAL A 26 44.05 18.80 55.89
C VAL A 26 43.00 17.70 55.74
N GLY A 27 42.09 17.52 56.70
CA GLY A 27 41.01 16.52 56.62
C GLY A 27 40.04 16.76 55.45
N LEU A 28 39.71 18.02 55.15
CA LEU A 28 38.83 18.39 54.04
C LEU A 28 39.49 18.30 52.65
N SER A 29 40.82 18.17 52.59
CA SER A 29 41.55 18.07 51.32
C SER A 29 41.59 16.63 50.76
N PHE A 30 41.22 15.63 51.55
CA PHE A 30 41.24 14.21 51.15
C PHE A 30 39.90 13.67 50.64
N THR A 31 38.82 14.44 50.67
CA THR A 31 37.53 14.06 50.06
C THR A 31 37.40 14.62 48.65
N ARG A 32 38.48 14.55 47.85
CA ARG A 32 38.37 14.74 46.41
C ARG A 32 37.60 13.54 45.88
N ASP A 33 36.33 13.77 45.57
CA ASP A 33 35.49 12.92 44.75
C ASP A 33 36.32 12.32 43.62
N THR A 34 36.71 11.06 43.77
CA THR A 34 37.06 10.29 42.58
C THR A 34 35.79 10.27 41.75
N PRO A 35 35.78 10.81 40.52
CA PRO A 35 34.65 10.61 39.65
C PRO A 35 34.52 9.10 39.48
N VAL A 36 33.56 8.51 40.18
CA VAL A 36 33.03 7.19 39.85
C VAL A 36 32.49 7.40 38.45
N GLY A 37 33.32 7.11 37.46
CA GLY A 37 32.90 7.05 36.08
C GLY A 37 31.79 6.02 36.05
N SER A 38 30.54 6.48 35.97
CA SER A 38 29.43 5.60 35.68
C SER A 38 29.70 5.08 34.28
N THR A 39 30.30 3.90 34.20
CA THR A 39 30.36 3.14 32.98
C THR A 39 28.93 2.73 32.69
N THR A 40 28.20 3.59 31.97
CA THR A 40 27.01 3.15 31.25
C THR A 40 27.51 2.20 30.17
N ALA A 41 27.78 0.96 30.57
CA ALA A 41 27.89 -0.15 29.65
C ALA A 41 26.48 -0.32 29.06
N ALA A 42 26.20 0.46 28.02
CA ALA A 42 25.07 0.23 27.16
C ALA A 42 25.43 -1.00 26.33
N TRP A 43 25.11 -2.18 26.87
CA TRP A 43 25.15 -3.41 26.11
C TRP A 43 24.00 -3.34 25.10
N SER A 44 24.25 -2.78 23.91
CA SER A 44 23.38 -3.01 22.76
C SER A 44 23.81 -4.34 22.15
N ALA A 45 23.09 -5.41 22.47
CA ALA A 45 23.16 -6.61 21.65
C ALA A 45 22.47 -6.26 20.34
N ASP A 46 23.18 -6.35 19.23
CA ASP A 46 22.57 -6.28 17.90
C ASP A 46 21.74 -7.54 17.69
N GLU A 47 20.46 -7.47 18.06
CA GLU A 47 19.49 -8.51 17.74
C GLU A 47 18.99 -8.28 16.31
N SER A 48 19.32 -9.20 15.41
CA SER A 48 18.75 -9.22 14.06
C SER A 48 17.66 -10.27 14.01
N ALA A 49 16.48 -9.86 13.58
CA ALA A 49 15.39 -10.75 13.23
C ALA A 49 15.21 -10.71 11.71
N THR A 50 15.24 -11.88 11.08
CA THR A 50 14.87 -12.03 9.67
C THR A 50 13.42 -12.49 9.59
N GLY A 51 12.60 -11.70 8.92
CA GLY A 51 11.23 -12.05 8.57
C GLY A 51 11.09 -12.16 7.06
N VAL A 52 10.19 -13.02 6.60
CA VAL A 52 9.73 -13.02 5.22
C VAL A 52 8.41 -12.26 5.19
N LEU A 53 8.36 -11.19 4.40
CA LEU A 53 7.12 -10.52 4.06
C LEU A 53 6.65 -11.09 2.73
N GLN A 54 5.40 -11.58 2.68
CA GLN A 54 4.74 -11.90 1.42
C GLN A 54 3.83 -10.72 1.05
N ALA A 55 3.84 -10.34 -0.22
CA ALA A 55 2.86 -9.40 -0.73
C ALA A 55 1.47 -10.05 -0.66
N ALA A 56 0.47 -9.30 -0.23
CA ALA A 56 -0.90 -9.74 -0.39
C ALA A 56 -1.23 -9.81 -1.88
N GLU A 57 -1.91 -10.86 -2.30
CA GLU A 57 -2.31 -11.05 -3.70
C GLU A 57 -3.79 -10.72 -3.82
N ILE A 58 -4.12 -9.84 -4.77
CA ILE A 58 -5.50 -9.52 -5.11
C ILE A 58 -5.94 -10.54 -6.16
N PRO A 59 -6.91 -11.43 -5.85
CA PRO A 59 -7.40 -12.39 -6.82
C PRO A 59 -7.98 -11.70 -8.06
N ALA A 60 -7.72 -12.27 -9.24
CA ALA A 60 -8.31 -11.80 -10.48
C ALA A 60 -9.82 -12.13 -10.53
N PRO A 61 -10.63 -11.33 -11.26
CA PRO A 61 -11.98 -11.74 -11.63
C PRO A 61 -11.94 -13.05 -12.44
N THR A 62 -13.00 -13.84 -12.36
CA THR A 62 -13.07 -15.13 -13.08
C THR A 62 -14.09 -15.07 -14.20
N LEU A 63 -13.78 -15.67 -15.36
CA LEU A 63 -14.76 -15.83 -16.43
C LEU A 63 -15.62 -17.06 -16.16
N THR A 64 -16.92 -16.85 -15.95
CA THR A 64 -17.83 -17.93 -15.56
C THR A 64 -18.32 -18.76 -16.74
N ARG A 65 -18.29 -18.19 -17.95
CA ARG A 65 -18.70 -18.85 -19.21
C ARG A 65 -17.93 -18.30 -20.40
N ASP A 66 -18.03 -18.99 -21.53
CA ASP A 66 -17.60 -18.48 -22.82
C ASP A 66 -18.32 -17.17 -23.16
N CYS A 67 -17.56 -16.16 -23.57
CA CYS A 67 -18.13 -14.91 -24.05
C CYS A 67 -18.87 -15.07 -25.38
N GLN A 68 -19.84 -14.20 -25.63
CA GLN A 68 -20.74 -14.31 -26.79
C GLN A 68 -20.71 -13.06 -27.64
N PHE A 69 -20.43 -13.22 -28.93
CA PHE A 69 -20.65 -12.16 -29.90
C PHE A 69 -22.11 -12.12 -30.36
N ARG A 70 -22.74 -10.94 -30.30
CA ARG A 70 -24.12 -10.70 -30.71
C ARG A 70 -24.10 -9.70 -31.87
N PRO A 71 -24.32 -10.12 -33.14
CA PRO A 71 -24.10 -9.30 -34.33
C PRO A 71 -25.08 -8.11 -34.54
N GLY A 72 -26.15 -8.01 -33.75
CA GLY A 72 -27.18 -6.98 -33.96
C GLY A 72 -27.93 -7.14 -35.29
N LEU A 73 -28.78 -6.16 -35.64
CA LEU A 73 -29.49 -6.14 -36.92
C LEU A 73 -28.70 -5.29 -37.90
N LEU A 74 -28.18 -5.89 -38.99
CA LEU A 74 -27.31 -5.21 -39.97
C LEU A 74 -26.07 -4.57 -39.32
N GLY A 75 -25.56 -5.17 -38.24
CA GLY A 75 -24.41 -4.64 -37.49
C GLY A 75 -24.77 -3.50 -36.53
N LEU A 76 -26.02 -3.03 -36.53
CA LEU A 76 -26.50 -2.05 -35.56
C LEU A 76 -26.83 -2.74 -34.23
N GLY A 77 -26.24 -2.22 -33.15
CA GLY A 77 -26.44 -2.78 -31.81
C GLY A 77 -25.66 -4.08 -31.58
N ALA A 78 -24.64 -4.33 -32.39
CA ALA A 78 -23.73 -5.43 -32.18
C ALA A 78 -22.99 -5.24 -30.84
N ARG A 79 -22.78 -6.32 -30.10
CA ARG A 79 -22.19 -6.31 -28.75
C ARG A 79 -21.49 -7.61 -28.40
N VAL A 80 -20.52 -7.52 -27.51
CA VAL A 80 -19.87 -8.65 -26.86
C VAL A 80 -20.46 -8.80 -25.48
N ARG A 81 -20.88 -10.01 -25.15
CA ARG A 81 -21.39 -10.36 -23.84
C ARG A 81 -20.35 -11.17 -23.09
N ILE A 82 -19.92 -10.63 -21.96
CA ILE A 82 -18.91 -11.23 -21.08
C ILE A 82 -19.62 -11.70 -19.82
N PHE A 83 -19.27 -12.90 -19.36
CA PHE A 83 -19.78 -13.47 -18.12
C PHE A 83 -18.60 -13.66 -17.17
N TRP A 84 -18.69 -13.02 -16.02
CA TRP A 84 -17.58 -12.96 -15.08
C TRP A 84 -18.07 -12.85 -13.65
N ASP A 85 -17.20 -13.11 -12.68
CA ASP A 85 -17.51 -13.01 -11.26
C ASP A 85 -16.42 -12.26 -10.50
N ILE A 86 -16.84 -11.63 -9.40
CA ILE A 86 -15.99 -10.85 -8.51
C ILE A 86 -15.47 -11.78 -7.42
N PRO A 87 -14.17 -11.74 -7.09
CA PRO A 87 -13.64 -12.54 -5.99
C PRO A 87 -14.16 -12.08 -4.63
N ASP A 88 -14.21 -13.01 -3.68
CA ASP A 88 -14.66 -12.75 -2.31
C ASP A 88 -13.91 -11.58 -1.67
N GLY A 89 -14.65 -10.70 -1.00
CA GLY A 89 -14.11 -9.52 -0.32
C GLY A 89 -14.07 -8.25 -1.16
N TYR A 90 -14.40 -8.33 -2.45
CA TYR A 90 -14.50 -7.17 -3.35
C TYR A 90 -15.94 -6.92 -3.78
N THR A 91 -16.19 -5.71 -4.27
CA THR A 91 -17.49 -5.24 -4.71
C THR A 91 -17.42 -4.75 -6.16
N PHE A 92 -18.58 -4.48 -6.75
CA PHE A 92 -18.65 -3.99 -8.13
C PHE A 92 -17.96 -2.63 -8.33
N ASP A 93 -17.91 -1.79 -7.28
CA ASP A 93 -17.24 -0.49 -7.33
C ASP A 93 -15.71 -0.61 -7.42
N ASP A 94 -15.17 -1.79 -7.10
CA ASP A 94 -13.74 -2.10 -7.14
C ASP A 94 -13.31 -2.64 -8.51
N VAL A 95 -14.22 -2.74 -9.48
CA VAL A 95 -13.96 -3.35 -10.79
C VAL A 95 -13.64 -2.28 -11.83
N GLU A 96 -12.51 -2.47 -12.52
CA GLU A 96 -12.13 -1.64 -13.66
C GLU A 96 -12.16 -2.48 -14.95
N VAL A 97 -12.78 -1.93 -16.00
CA VAL A 97 -12.78 -2.54 -17.34
C VAL A 97 -12.08 -1.64 -18.34
N SER A 98 -11.09 -2.22 -19.02
CA SER A 98 -10.31 -1.56 -20.05
C SER A 98 -10.47 -2.28 -21.38
N ALA A 99 -10.19 -1.58 -22.48
CA ALA A 99 -10.11 -2.18 -23.79
C ALA A 99 -8.87 -1.74 -24.54
N SER A 100 -8.19 -2.70 -25.15
CA SER A 100 -7.05 -2.39 -25.98
C SER A 100 -7.17 -3.10 -27.32
N THR A 101 -6.81 -2.39 -28.39
CA THR A 101 -6.41 -3.05 -29.62
C THR A 101 -4.94 -3.41 -29.45
N SER A 102 -4.66 -4.70 -29.31
CA SER A 102 -3.31 -5.29 -29.33
C SER A 102 -2.22 -4.40 -28.71
N GLY A 103 -2.19 -4.28 -27.37
CA GLY A 103 -0.99 -3.84 -26.64
C GLY A 103 -0.85 -2.35 -26.30
N LEU A 104 -1.91 -1.55 -26.40
CA LEU A 104 -1.85 -0.09 -26.13
C LEU A 104 -2.72 0.41 -24.96
N GLY A 105 -3.33 -0.48 -24.16
CA GLY A 105 -4.01 -0.15 -22.89
C GLY A 105 -4.85 1.13 -22.90
N SER A 106 -6.09 1.07 -23.38
CA SER A 106 -6.98 2.24 -23.37
C SER A 106 -8.15 2.05 -22.40
N LEU A 107 -8.36 3.04 -21.53
CA LEU A 107 -9.53 3.08 -20.66
C LEU A 107 -10.77 3.38 -21.51
N LEU A 108 -11.81 2.56 -21.35
CA LEU A 108 -13.03 2.65 -22.17
C LEU A 108 -13.84 3.93 -21.90
N GLU A 109 -13.68 4.55 -20.73
CA GLU A 109 -14.62 5.52 -20.20
C GLU A 109 -14.64 6.90 -20.92
N PRO A 110 -13.51 7.55 -21.27
CA PRO A 110 -13.61 8.91 -21.83
C PRO A 110 -13.95 8.98 -23.32
N LEU A 111 -13.59 7.95 -24.09
CA LEU A 111 -13.62 8.03 -25.57
C LEU A 111 -14.84 7.34 -26.20
N THR A 112 -15.51 6.44 -25.48
CA THR A 112 -16.55 5.58 -26.08
C THR A 112 -17.93 5.74 -25.45
N GLY A 113 -18.05 6.46 -24.33
CA GLY A 113 -19.29 6.55 -23.56
C GLY A 113 -19.72 5.21 -22.94
N PHE A 114 -18.83 4.20 -22.95
CA PHE A 114 -19.03 2.97 -22.22
C PHE A 114 -18.99 3.25 -20.72
N ASN A 115 -20.02 2.81 -20.03
CA ASN A 115 -20.14 2.89 -18.57
C ASN A 115 -20.32 1.47 -18.05
N LEU A 116 -19.39 1.01 -17.20
CA LEU A 116 -19.40 -0.37 -16.70
C LEU A 116 -20.72 -0.70 -15.97
N THR A 117 -21.16 0.18 -15.07
CA THR A 117 -22.41 0.04 -14.31
C THR A 117 -23.63 -0.02 -15.21
N GLY A 118 -23.69 0.83 -16.25
CA GLY A 118 -24.82 0.89 -17.18
C GLY A 118 -24.89 -0.28 -18.17
N ASN A 119 -23.77 -1.00 -18.35
CA ASN A 119 -23.66 -2.12 -19.28
C ASN A 119 -23.56 -3.47 -18.58
N THR A 120 -23.59 -3.50 -17.24
CA THR A 120 -23.48 -4.73 -16.45
C THR A 120 -24.77 -5.04 -15.71
N GLU A 121 -25.20 -6.28 -15.78
CA GLU A 121 -26.33 -6.82 -15.04
C GLU A 121 -25.84 -7.94 -14.12
N THR A 122 -26.33 -7.97 -12.88
CA THR A 122 -26.15 -9.12 -11.98
C THR A 122 -27.04 -10.27 -12.44
N THR A 123 -26.50 -11.49 -12.37
CA THR A 123 -27.15 -12.75 -12.75
C THR A 123 -26.96 -13.76 -11.62
N ASP A 124 -27.64 -14.91 -11.70
CA ASP A 124 -27.48 -15.98 -10.70
C ASP A 124 -26.05 -16.58 -10.67
N ASP A 125 -25.28 -16.41 -11.76
CA ASP A 125 -23.93 -16.93 -11.94
C ASP A 125 -22.83 -15.83 -11.86
N GLY A 126 -23.12 -14.70 -11.20
CA GLY A 126 -22.21 -13.55 -11.12
C GLY A 126 -22.68 -12.37 -11.99
N TYR A 127 -21.81 -11.81 -12.81
CA TYR A 127 -22.07 -10.59 -13.59
C TYR A 127 -22.07 -10.85 -15.11
N ARG A 128 -22.88 -10.06 -15.81
CA ARG A 128 -22.98 -10.05 -17.27
C ARG A 128 -22.77 -8.65 -17.81
N THR A 129 -21.69 -8.42 -18.53
CA THR A 129 -21.38 -7.12 -19.14
C THR A 129 -21.56 -7.19 -20.66
N ASP A 130 -22.36 -6.29 -21.21
CA ASP A 130 -22.59 -6.13 -22.65
C ASP A 130 -21.75 -4.94 -23.18
N VAL A 131 -20.66 -5.22 -23.89
CA VAL A 131 -19.78 -4.19 -24.48
C VAL A 131 -20.19 -3.94 -25.95
N PRO A 132 -20.68 -2.74 -26.31
CA PRO A 132 -21.11 -2.46 -27.68
C PRO A 132 -19.96 -2.54 -28.69
N THR A 133 -20.11 -3.32 -29.77
CA THR A 133 -19.06 -3.48 -30.79
C THR A 133 -19.10 -2.39 -31.87
N ASN A 134 -20.13 -1.55 -31.88
CA ASN A 134 -20.20 -0.37 -32.74
C ASN A 134 -19.05 0.61 -32.42
N LEU A 135 -18.53 0.54 -31.19
CA LEU A 135 -17.34 1.24 -30.71
C LEU A 135 -16.03 0.63 -31.24
N LEU A 136 -16.10 -0.61 -31.75
CA LEU A 136 -14.95 -1.43 -32.17
C LEU A 136 -14.74 -1.40 -33.69
N GLY A 137 -15.84 -1.30 -34.45
CA GLY A 137 -15.79 -1.29 -35.92
C GLY A 137 -15.73 0.11 -36.56
N GLY A 138 -16.13 1.17 -35.85
CA GLY A 138 -16.34 2.50 -36.43
C GLY A 138 -15.09 3.34 -36.68
N LEU A 139 -14.00 3.12 -35.92
CA LEU A 139 -12.75 3.88 -36.06
C LEU A 139 -11.52 3.03 -36.42
N LEU A 140 -11.51 1.74 -36.08
CA LEU A 140 -10.29 0.91 -36.06
C LEU A 140 -10.29 -0.21 -37.11
N GLY A 141 -11.19 -0.14 -38.08
CA GLY A 141 -11.15 -1.02 -39.25
C GLY A 141 -11.79 -2.39 -39.01
N LEU A 142 -12.54 -2.81 -40.02
CA LEU A 142 -13.15 -4.11 -40.18
C LEU A 142 -12.09 -5.21 -39.99
N GLY A 143 -12.08 -5.85 -38.81
CA GLY A 143 -11.24 -7.03 -38.55
C GLY A 143 -10.15 -6.88 -37.48
N SER A 144 -10.06 -5.76 -36.77
CA SER A 144 -9.16 -5.65 -35.61
C SER A 144 -9.71 -6.44 -34.42
N GLU A 145 -8.85 -7.27 -33.79
CA GLU A 145 -9.16 -7.95 -32.53
C GLU A 145 -9.01 -6.94 -31.38
N LEU A 146 -10.09 -6.73 -30.62
CA LEU A 146 -10.10 -5.96 -29.40
C LEU A 146 -10.01 -6.90 -28.21
N GLU A 147 -9.09 -6.62 -27.30
CA GLU A 147 -9.04 -7.24 -25.99
C GLU A 147 -9.79 -6.37 -24.97
N ILE A 148 -10.73 -6.97 -24.25
CA ILE A 148 -11.45 -6.36 -23.14
C ILE A 148 -10.92 -7.02 -21.87
N ALA A 149 -10.30 -6.23 -20.99
CA ALA A 149 -9.68 -6.72 -19.76
C ALA A 149 -10.41 -6.18 -18.54
N ILE A 150 -10.66 -7.08 -17.59
CA ILE A 150 -11.35 -6.83 -16.32
C ILE A 150 -10.34 -7.09 -15.20
N LYS A 151 -10.19 -6.14 -14.27
CA LYS A 151 -9.34 -6.28 -13.08
C LYS A 151 -10.04 -5.73 -11.85
N ILE A 152 -9.55 -6.12 -10.69
CA ILE A 152 -9.92 -5.55 -9.40
C ILE A 152 -8.90 -4.49 -9.03
N GLN A 153 -9.39 -3.33 -8.60
CA GLN A 153 -8.61 -2.29 -7.93
C GLN A 153 -8.96 -2.32 -6.44
N ASP A 154 -7.96 -2.47 -5.58
CA ASP A 154 -8.20 -2.48 -4.15
C ASP A 154 -8.68 -1.08 -3.66
N PRO A 155 -9.74 -1.00 -2.84
CA PRO A 155 -10.24 0.31 -2.39
C PRO A 155 -9.35 0.97 -1.32
N GLN A 156 -8.43 0.22 -0.69
CA GLN A 156 -7.57 0.71 0.40
C GLN A 156 -6.14 0.98 -0.06
N SER A 157 -5.76 0.53 -1.25
CA SER A 157 -4.41 0.63 -1.79
C SER A 157 -4.44 0.79 -3.31
N ASP A 158 -3.37 1.29 -3.92
CA ASP A 158 -3.27 1.41 -5.38
C ASP A 158 -2.93 0.06 -6.07
N TRP A 159 -3.17 -1.06 -5.40
CA TRP A 159 -2.87 -2.39 -5.94
C TRP A 159 -3.99 -2.87 -6.85
N THR A 160 -3.61 -3.60 -7.89
CA THR A 160 -4.53 -4.19 -8.85
C THR A 160 -4.28 -5.68 -8.99
N SER A 161 -5.34 -6.45 -9.23
CA SER A 161 -5.23 -7.86 -9.58
C SER A 161 -4.58 -8.06 -10.95
N GLU A 162 -4.23 -9.31 -11.25
CA GLU A 162 -4.10 -9.75 -12.64
C GLU A 162 -5.42 -9.52 -13.39
N THR A 163 -5.33 -9.29 -14.70
CA THR A 163 -6.50 -9.08 -15.55
C THR A 163 -7.04 -10.41 -16.04
N THR A 164 -8.35 -10.60 -16.01
CA THR A 164 -8.99 -11.58 -16.90
C THR A 164 -9.46 -10.86 -18.16
N SER A 165 -9.27 -11.45 -19.33
CA SER A 165 -9.58 -10.76 -20.58
C SER A 165 -10.32 -11.62 -21.59
N VAL A 166 -10.97 -10.96 -22.53
CA VAL A 166 -11.61 -11.59 -23.68
C VAL A 166 -11.18 -10.88 -24.96
N ALA A 167 -10.94 -11.65 -26.00
CA ALA A 167 -10.69 -11.14 -27.33
C ALA A 167 -11.98 -11.17 -28.14
N SER A 168 -12.28 -10.09 -28.84
CA SER A 168 -13.43 -9.98 -29.72
C SER A 168 -13.08 -9.32 -31.04
N ASN A 169 -13.71 -9.80 -32.11
CA ASN A 169 -13.71 -9.17 -33.41
C ASN A 169 -15.13 -8.73 -33.79
N ALA A 170 -15.28 -7.50 -34.28
CA ALA A 170 -16.58 -6.98 -34.72
C ALA A 170 -17.11 -7.64 -36.01
N GLY A 171 -16.27 -8.40 -36.72
CA GLY A 171 -16.60 -8.99 -38.01
C GLY A 171 -16.69 -7.97 -39.15
N LEU A 172 -17.18 -8.43 -40.30
CA LEU A 172 -17.47 -7.59 -41.46
C LEU A 172 -18.82 -6.85 -41.31
N ILE A 173 -19.17 -6.05 -42.32
CA ILE A 173 -20.46 -5.34 -42.41
C ILE A 173 -21.61 -6.30 -42.06
N GLY A 174 -22.44 -5.91 -41.08
CA GLY A 174 -23.53 -6.74 -40.60
C GLY A 174 -23.19 -7.68 -39.43
N GLY A 175 -21.96 -7.63 -38.89
CA GLY A 175 -21.49 -8.52 -37.82
C GLY A 175 -21.16 -9.94 -38.31
N ILE A 176 -21.09 -10.15 -39.63
CA ILE A 176 -20.76 -11.45 -40.21
C ILE A 176 -19.29 -11.77 -39.95
N GLY A 177 -19.04 -12.93 -39.33
CA GLY A 177 -17.69 -13.36 -38.97
C GLY A 177 -17.15 -12.74 -37.67
N GLY A 178 -17.98 -12.00 -36.93
CA GLY A 178 -17.62 -11.55 -35.59
C GLY A 178 -17.55 -12.73 -34.61
N ASN A 179 -16.59 -12.67 -33.70
CA ASN A 179 -16.35 -13.70 -32.71
C ASN A 179 -15.98 -13.10 -31.37
N CYS A 180 -16.11 -13.91 -30.32
CA CYS A 180 -15.57 -13.62 -29.01
C CYS A 180 -14.92 -14.89 -28.47
N ARG A 181 -13.76 -14.75 -27.80
CA ARG A 181 -13.07 -15.83 -27.11
C ARG A 181 -12.52 -15.34 -25.77
N ASN A 182 -12.59 -16.20 -24.77
CA ASN A 182 -11.96 -15.94 -23.49
C ASN A 182 -10.43 -16.05 -23.65
N LEU A 183 -9.70 -15.12 -23.04
CA LEU A 183 -8.25 -15.17 -22.89
C LEU A 183 -7.94 -15.64 -21.47
N SER A 184 -6.92 -16.48 -21.35
CA SER A 184 -6.45 -17.04 -20.08
C SER A 184 -5.46 -16.11 -19.41
#